data_AF-A0A7V9ACN8-F1
#
_entry.id   AF-A0A7V9ACN8-F1
#
_cell.length_a   1.000
_cell.length_b   1.000
_cell.length_c   1.000
_cell.angle_alpha   90.00
_cell.angle_beta   90.00
_cell.angle_gamma   90.00
#
_symmetry.space_group_name_H-M   'P 1'
#
loop_
_entity.id
_entity.type
_entity.pdbx_description
1 polymer ?
#
loop_
_entity_poly.entity_id
_entity_poly.type
_entity_poly.pdbx_seq_one_letter_code
_entity_poly.pdbx_strand_id
1 'polypeptide(L)'
;MGSPTRLRNATSPKRPSNRHELSRPGVGLVGLGLLILSSPWLAQGVSQEKPTTNQEVRRFEGHIGGITSVAFSPDGRSALSGSLDTTLRLWDVSTGKEIRQFTGHTDWVFSVAFSPDGRSALSGSRDKTLRLWEVATGKEIRRFTGHTSGVESVAFSPDGRYALSGSSDKTLRLWALPEEVWLKK
;
A
#
# COMPACT_ATOMS: atom_id res chain seq x y z
N MET A 1 -22.76 -58.44 6.64
CA MET A 1 -21.59 -59.33 6.50
C MET A 1 -21.28 -59.51 5.01
N GLY A 2 -20.01 -59.43 4.62
CA GLY A 2 -19.50 -59.58 3.24
C GLY A 2 -19.06 -58.24 2.62
N SER A 3 -17.81 -57.77 2.76
CA SER A 3 -16.56 -58.16 2.02
C SER A 3 -16.38 -57.36 0.70
N PRO A 4 -15.16 -57.21 0.13
CA PRO A 4 -13.93 -56.57 0.65
C PRO A 4 -13.21 -55.68 -0.43
N THR A 5 -11.98 -55.20 -0.14
CA THR A 5 -10.78 -55.32 -1.03
C THR A 5 -10.02 -54.03 -1.48
N ARG A 6 -8.76 -53.97 -0.99
CA ARG A 6 -7.44 -53.45 -1.50
C ARG A 6 -7.30 -52.01 -2.03
N LEU A 7 -6.28 -51.21 -1.67
CA LEU A 7 -4.81 -51.31 -1.47
C LEU A 7 -3.93 -51.01 -2.71
N ARG A 8 -2.93 -50.14 -2.43
CA ARG A 8 -1.57 -49.95 -3.02
C ARG A 8 -1.45 -48.91 -4.16
N ASN A 9 -0.72 -47.80 -3.94
CA ASN A 9 0.75 -47.59 -3.88
C ASN A 9 1.46 -47.58 -5.25
N ALA A 10 2.12 -46.47 -5.60
CA ALA A 10 3.29 -46.41 -6.47
C ALA A 10 4.03 -45.06 -6.21
N THR A 11 5.16 -45.00 -5.48
CA THR A 11 6.58 -45.16 -5.90
C THR A 11 7.04 -44.27 -7.06
N SER A 12 7.82 -43.22 -6.73
CA SER A 12 8.87 -42.65 -7.59
C SER A 12 9.98 -43.68 -7.83
N PRO A 13 10.73 -43.65 -8.97
CA PRO A 13 12.07 -43.01 -8.92
C PRO A 13 12.70 -42.50 -10.26
N LYS A 14 13.69 -41.60 -10.08
CA LYS A 14 15.04 -41.45 -10.71
C LYS A 14 15.28 -41.13 -12.23
N ARG A 15 16.06 -40.04 -12.42
CA ARG A 15 17.07 -39.67 -13.46
C ARG A 15 18.04 -40.83 -13.83
N PRO A 16 18.78 -40.87 -14.98
CA PRO A 16 19.86 -39.90 -15.33
C PRO A 16 20.18 -39.70 -16.87
N SER A 17 20.76 -38.58 -17.30
CA SER A 17 22.15 -38.29 -17.80
C SER A 17 22.72 -39.01 -19.05
N ASN A 18 23.13 -38.24 -20.07
CA ASN A 18 24.42 -38.24 -20.83
C ASN A 18 24.24 -37.50 -22.19
N ARG A 19 25.02 -36.49 -22.62
CA ARG A 19 26.45 -36.28 -22.94
C ARG A 19 26.86 -36.69 -24.38
N HIS A 20 27.40 -35.69 -25.12
CA HIS A 20 28.28 -35.70 -26.32
C HIS A 20 27.66 -36.24 -27.64
N GLU A 21 27.92 -35.74 -28.86
CA GLU A 21 29.17 -35.24 -29.46
C GLU A 21 28.97 -34.55 -30.85
N LEU A 22 29.85 -33.58 -31.15
CA LEU A 22 30.44 -33.03 -32.40
C LEU A 22 29.78 -33.16 -33.80
N SER A 23 29.75 -32.01 -34.52
CA SER A 23 30.38 -31.86 -35.86
C SER A 23 30.60 -30.38 -36.23
N ARG A 24 31.85 -29.98 -36.51
CA ARG A 24 32.25 -28.80 -37.32
C ARG A 24 32.84 -29.36 -38.63
N PRO A 25 32.92 -28.62 -39.76
CA PRO A 25 33.98 -27.62 -39.93
C PRO A 25 33.63 -26.41 -40.83
N GLY A 26 34.48 -25.40 -40.80
CA GLY A 26 34.47 -24.26 -41.72
C GLY A 26 35.35 -23.12 -41.20
N VAL A 27 36.67 -23.28 -41.35
CA VAL A 27 37.67 -22.28 -40.96
C VAL A 27 37.93 -21.35 -42.15
N GLY A 28 37.90 -20.05 -41.91
CA GLY A 28 38.49 -19.04 -42.78
C GLY A 28 38.93 -17.85 -41.94
N LEU A 29 40.22 -17.78 -41.60
CA LEU A 29 40.92 -16.51 -41.34
C LEU A 29 41.01 -15.77 -42.70
N VAL A 30 41.03 -14.45 -42.83
CA VAL A 30 41.87 -13.45 -42.16
C VAL A 30 41.25 -12.06 -42.42
N GLY A 31 41.34 -11.15 -41.46
CA GLY A 31 40.97 -9.74 -41.69
C GLY A 31 40.93 -8.93 -40.41
N LEU A 32 42.07 -8.34 -40.04
CA LEU A 32 42.16 -7.27 -39.05
C LEU A 32 41.35 -6.07 -39.55
N GLY A 33 40.19 -5.85 -38.94
CA GLY A 33 39.34 -4.69 -39.17
C GLY A 33 38.55 -4.44 -37.91
N LEU A 34 39.08 -3.57 -37.04
CA LEU A 34 38.34 -3.00 -35.93
C LEU A 34 37.24 -2.09 -36.51
N LEU A 35 36.08 -2.67 -36.82
CA LEU A 35 34.85 -1.92 -37.03
C LEU A 35 34.14 -1.85 -35.68
N ILE A 36 34.41 -0.76 -34.96
CA ILE A 36 33.54 -0.32 -33.88
C ILE A 36 32.21 0.01 -34.56
N LEU A 37 31.20 -0.86 -34.41
CA LEU A 37 29.83 -0.50 -34.75
C LEU A 37 29.44 0.62 -33.79
N SER A 38 29.54 1.86 -34.27
CA SER A 38 28.94 3.03 -33.66
C SER A 38 27.43 2.79 -33.62
N SER A 39 26.93 2.29 -32.49
CA SER A 39 25.50 2.30 -32.21
C SER A 39 25.16 3.71 -31.73
N PRO A 40 24.39 4.51 -32.50
CA PRO A 40 23.97 5.82 -32.07
C PRO A 40 22.80 5.63 -31.12
N TRP A 41 23.11 5.39 -29.85
CA TRP A 41 22.12 5.51 -28.78
C TRP A 41 22.72 6.33 -27.64
N LEU A 42 22.95 7.60 -27.95
CA LEU A 42 22.74 8.70 -27.01
C LEU A 42 21.25 9.01 -27.01
N ALA A 43 20.47 8.21 -26.29
CA ALA A 43 19.23 8.71 -25.70
C ALA A 43 19.34 8.42 -24.21
N GLN A 44 19.25 9.49 -23.42
CA GLN A 44 19.52 9.49 -21.99
C GLN A 44 18.80 8.32 -21.29
N GLY A 45 19.57 7.29 -20.94
CA GLY A 45 19.16 6.33 -19.94
C GLY A 45 19.22 7.02 -18.60
N VAL A 46 18.13 7.66 -18.18
CA VAL A 46 17.91 7.89 -16.75
C VAL A 46 17.67 6.51 -16.17
N SER A 47 18.75 5.82 -15.80
CA SER A 47 18.68 4.64 -14.95
C SER A 47 17.97 5.09 -13.67
N GLN A 48 16.70 4.71 -13.51
CA GLN A 48 16.02 4.83 -12.23
C GLN A 48 16.68 3.81 -11.31
N GLU A 49 17.79 4.21 -10.68
CA GLU A 49 18.45 3.39 -9.67
C GLU A 49 17.45 3.10 -8.57
N LYS A 50 17.23 1.82 -8.29
CA LYS A 50 16.40 1.37 -7.17
C LYS A 50 16.91 2.09 -5.90
N PRO A 51 16.04 2.72 -5.09
CA PRO A 51 16.49 3.52 -3.96
C PRO A 51 17.49 2.74 -3.11
N THR A 52 18.70 3.27 -2.97
CA THR A 52 19.72 2.70 -2.11
C THR A 52 19.29 2.92 -0.67
N THR A 53 19.30 1.82 0.09
CA THR A 53 18.63 1.72 1.40
C THR A 53 19.08 2.79 2.39
N ASN A 54 18.10 3.41 3.06
CA ASN A 54 18.22 4.41 4.15
C ASN A 54 18.46 5.88 3.75
N GLN A 55 18.24 6.29 2.50
CA GLN A 55 18.24 7.71 2.14
C GLN A 55 16.84 8.34 2.19
N GLU A 56 16.76 9.58 2.68
CA GLU A 56 15.57 10.41 2.53
C GLU A 56 15.35 10.70 1.04
N VAL A 57 14.29 10.15 0.48
CA VAL A 57 13.93 10.39 -0.94
C VAL A 57 13.14 11.68 -1.09
N ARG A 58 12.33 12.04 -0.08
CA ARG A 58 11.40 13.17 -0.16
C ARG A 58 10.92 13.64 1.19
N ARG A 59 10.66 14.96 1.27
CA ARG A 59 9.98 15.62 2.38
C ARG A 59 8.60 16.13 1.97
N PHE A 60 7.66 16.06 2.89
CA PHE A 60 6.27 16.50 2.74
C PHE A 60 6.03 17.58 3.79
N GLU A 61 5.71 18.80 3.35
CA GLU A 61 5.57 19.97 4.23
C GLU A 61 4.17 20.55 4.10
N GLY A 62 3.56 20.94 5.22
CA GLY A 62 2.28 21.64 5.20
C GLY A 62 1.48 21.58 6.50
N HIS A 63 1.56 20.47 7.25
CA HIS A 63 0.98 20.42 8.59
C HIS A 63 1.63 21.46 9.50
N ILE A 64 0.82 22.13 10.33
CA ILE A 64 1.29 23.15 11.29
C ILE A 64 1.44 22.58 12.71
N GLY A 65 0.90 21.39 12.93
CA GLY A 65 1.04 20.60 14.16
C GLY A 65 1.81 19.32 13.91
N GLY A 66 2.28 18.70 15.00
CA GLY A 66 2.98 17.41 14.93
C GLY A 66 2.14 16.34 14.23
N ILE A 67 2.77 15.57 13.35
CA ILE A 67 2.12 14.44 12.66
C ILE A 67 2.13 13.24 13.60
N THR A 68 0.96 12.70 13.89
CA THR A 68 0.76 11.60 14.85
C THR A 68 0.62 10.25 14.17
N SER A 69 0.18 10.24 12.91
CA SER A 69 -0.12 9.02 12.16
C SER A 69 0.03 9.23 10.67
N VAL A 70 0.43 8.16 9.96
CA VAL A 70 0.57 8.13 8.51
C VAL A 70 0.09 6.78 7.96
N ALA A 71 -0.41 6.76 6.73
CA ALA A 71 -0.81 5.56 6.00
C ALA A 71 -0.56 5.71 4.50
N PHE A 72 -0.15 4.63 3.83
CA PHE A 72 -0.14 4.57 2.36
C PHE A 72 -1.52 4.17 1.83
N SER A 73 -1.89 4.70 0.66
CA SER A 73 -2.98 4.13 -0.13
C SER A 73 -2.60 2.71 -0.58
N PRO A 74 -3.58 1.81 -0.84
CA PRO A 74 -3.30 0.44 -1.27
C PRO A 74 -2.48 0.32 -2.56
N ASP A 75 -2.57 1.32 -3.44
CA ASP A 75 -1.77 1.41 -4.68
C ASP A 75 -0.40 2.09 -4.49
N GLY A 76 -0.09 2.58 -3.28
CA GLY A 76 1.15 3.27 -2.93
C GLY A 76 1.35 4.64 -3.57
N ARG A 77 0.37 5.16 -4.33
CA ARG A 77 0.50 6.45 -5.03
C ARG A 77 0.24 7.64 -4.14
N SER A 78 -0.51 7.45 -3.07
CA SER A 78 -0.85 8.48 -2.11
C SER A 78 -0.45 8.10 -0.69
N ALA A 79 -0.20 9.11 0.12
CA ALA A 79 -0.04 8.98 1.56
C ALA A 79 -1.10 9.84 2.26
N LEU A 80 -1.55 9.41 3.44
CA LEU A 80 -2.46 10.12 4.31
C LEU A 80 -1.75 10.38 5.62
N SER A 81 -1.89 11.58 6.18
CA SER A 81 -1.37 11.93 7.50
C SER A 81 -2.47 12.50 8.38
N GLY A 82 -2.40 12.25 9.69
CA GLY A 82 -3.19 12.93 10.72
C GLY A 82 -2.28 13.74 11.65
N SER A 83 -2.78 14.87 12.15
CA SER A 83 -1.97 15.83 12.89
C SER A 83 -2.68 16.41 14.13
N LEU A 84 -1.85 16.94 15.03
CA LEU A 84 -2.26 17.80 16.15
C LEU A 84 -2.85 19.14 15.67
N ASP A 85 -2.75 19.50 14.39
CA ASP A 85 -3.45 20.66 13.83
C ASP A 85 -4.94 20.41 13.53
N THR A 86 -5.48 19.27 13.98
CA THR A 86 -6.89 18.84 13.82
C THR A 86 -7.27 18.42 12.39
N THR A 87 -6.30 18.38 11.47
CA THR A 87 -6.55 18.03 10.07
C THR A 87 -5.94 16.69 9.68
N LEU A 88 -6.44 16.16 8.58
CA LEU A 88 -5.71 15.16 7.80
C LEU A 88 -5.24 15.78 6.49
N ARG A 89 -4.18 15.23 5.90
CA ARG A 89 -3.72 15.61 4.55
C ARG A 89 -3.43 14.39 3.70
N LEU A 90 -3.89 14.46 2.45
CA LEU A 90 -3.58 13.52 1.37
C LEU A 90 -2.44 14.08 0.55
N TRP A 91 -1.45 13.24 0.26
CA TRP A 91 -0.24 13.60 -0.44
C TRP A 91 -0.04 12.73 -1.67
N ASP A 92 0.51 13.31 -2.72
CA ASP A 92 1.06 12.56 -3.84
C ASP A 92 2.47 12.08 -3.46
N VAL A 93 2.69 10.78 -3.42
CA VAL A 93 3.98 10.19 -2.96
C VAL A 93 5.12 10.53 -3.92
N SER A 94 4.82 10.62 -5.21
CA SER A 94 5.80 10.84 -6.28
C SER A 94 6.27 12.29 -6.38
N THR A 95 5.45 13.24 -5.92
CA THR A 95 5.74 14.68 -6.02
C THR A 95 5.91 15.35 -4.66
N GLY A 96 5.43 14.75 -3.57
CA GLY A 96 5.45 15.35 -2.24
C GLY A 96 4.43 16.47 -2.06
N LYS A 97 3.63 16.74 -3.10
CA LYS A 97 2.62 17.79 -3.07
C LYS A 97 1.41 17.32 -2.29
N GLU A 98 0.84 18.23 -1.52
CA GLU A 98 -0.48 18.03 -0.96
C GLU A 98 -1.51 17.97 -2.10
N ILE A 99 -2.30 16.91 -2.10
CA ILE A 99 -3.49 16.76 -2.96
C ILE A 99 -4.69 17.39 -2.27
N ARG A 100 -4.82 17.19 -0.95
CA ARG A 100 -5.98 17.64 -0.20
C ARG A 100 -5.76 17.74 1.31
N GLN A 101 -6.49 18.65 1.93
CA GLN A 101 -6.73 18.70 3.36
C GLN A 101 -8.15 18.24 3.71
N PHE A 102 -8.30 17.42 4.76
CA PHE A 102 -9.60 17.06 5.33
C PHE A 102 -9.78 17.81 6.64
N THR A 103 -10.83 18.63 6.70
CA THR A 103 -11.17 19.46 7.85
C THR A 103 -12.47 18.99 8.47
N GLY A 104 -12.52 18.95 9.80
CA GLY A 104 -13.78 18.72 10.51
C GLY A 104 -13.59 18.24 11.94
N HIS A 105 -12.53 17.49 12.24
CA HIS A 105 -12.17 17.18 13.62
C HIS A 105 -11.94 18.47 14.40
N THR A 106 -12.37 18.48 15.67
CA THR A 106 -12.32 19.68 16.53
C THR A 106 -11.16 19.63 17.52
N ASP A 107 -10.38 18.57 17.50
CA ASP A 107 -9.19 18.35 18.33
C ASP A 107 -8.24 17.41 17.57
N TRP A 108 -7.09 17.10 18.17
CA TRP A 108 -6.00 16.35 17.57
C TRP A 108 -6.45 15.07 16.90
N VAL A 109 -5.92 14.81 15.70
CA VAL A 109 -6.09 13.53 15.03
C VAL A 109 -4.95 12.63 15.49
N PHE A 110 -5.26 11.42 15.95
CA PHE A 110 -4.27 10.49 16.48
C PHE A 110 -3.99 9.30 15.56
N SER A 111 -4.96 8.93 14.72
CA SER A 111 -4.83 7.75 13.88
C SER A 111 -5.54 7.95 12.56
N VAL A 112 -4.93 7.46 11.47
CA VAL A 112 -5.50 7.48 10.13
C VAL A 112 -5.31 6.13 9.45
N ALA A 113 -6.25 5.75 8.58
CA ALA A 113 -6.16 4.54 7.76
C ALA A 113 -6.84 4.74 6.40
N PHE A 114 -6.37 4.04 5.37
CA PHE A 114 -7.08 3.89 4.11
C PHE A 114 -7.98 2.66 4.13
N SER A 115 -9.12 2.74 3.43
CA SER A 115 -9.89 1.55 3.08
C SER A 115 -9.08 0.65 2.14
N PRO A 116 -9.37 -0.66 2.10
CA PRO A 116 -8.66 -1.60 1.21
C PRO A 116 -8.77 -1.27 -0.29
N ASP A 117 -9.82 -0.54 -0.71
CA ASP A 117 -10.01 -0.07 -2.08
C ASP A 117 -9.42 1.34 -2.33
N GLY A 118 -8.87 1.99 -1.30
CA GLY A 118 -8.25 3.32 -1.38
C GLY A 118 -9.21 4.48 -1.55
N ARG A 119 -10.52 4.25 -1.61
CA ARG A 119 -11.52 5.30 -1.87
C ARG A 119 -11.95 6.07 -0.64
N SER A 120 -11.78 5.47 0.53
CA SER A 120 -12.13 6.06 1.80
C SER A 120 -10.93 6.18 2.72
N ALA A 121 -10.99 7.18 3.59
CA ALA A 121 -10.07 7.34 4.70
C ALA A 121 -10.86 7.26 6.01
N LEU A 122 -10.24 6.73 7.05
CA LEU A 122 -10.78 6.69 8.40
C LEU A 122 -9.83 7.45 9.32
N SER A 123 -10.38 8.19 10.27
CA SER A 123 -9.61 8.91 11.28
C SER A 123 -10.18 8.72 12.67
N GLY A 124 -9.30 8.71 13.67
CA GLY A 124 -9.62 8.76 15.10
C GLY A 124 -9.00 10.00 15.73
N SER A 125 -9.75 10.67 16.61
CA SER A 125 -9.36 11.95 17.20
C SER A 125 -9.61 12.02 18.71
N ARG A 126 -8.88 12.94 19.34
CA ARG A 126 -9.11 13.40 20.72
C ARG A 126 -10.50 13.98 20.94
N ASP A 127 -11.18 14.42 19.87
CA ASP A 127 -12.58 14.86 19.91
C ASP A 127 -13.60 13.73 20.20
N LYS A 128 -13.09 12.51 20.47
CA LYS A 128 -13.83 11.30 20.85
C LYS A 128 -14.63 10.70 19.69
N THR A 129 -14.40 11.17 18.46
CA THR A 129 -15.08 10.68 17.27
C THR A 129 -14.13 9.92 16.36
N LEU A 130 -14.74 9.04 15.57
CA LEU A 130 -14.15 8.59 14.33
C LEU A 130 -14.86 9.24 13.15
N ARG A 131 -14.14 9.48 12.06
CA ARG A 131 -14.73 10.00 10.83
C ARG A 131 -14.28 9.20 9.62
N LEU A 132 -15.24 8.91 8.77
CA LEU A 132 -15.05 8.31 7.45
C LEU A 132 -15.12 9.42 6.40
N TRP A 133 -14.15 9.44 5.50
CA TRP A 133 -13.97 10.47 4.48
C TRP A 133 -13.94 9.86 3.10
N GLU A 134 -14.51 10.56 2.11
CA GLU A 134 -14.31 10.24 0.71
C GLU A 134 -12.97 10.84 0.25
N VAL A 135 -12.01 10.00 -0.11
CA VAL A 135 -10.65 10.44 -0.50
C VAL A 135 -10.72 11.36 -1.72
N ALA A 136 -11.59 11.02 -2.68
CA ALA A 136 -11.73 11.72 -3.96
C ALA A 136 -12.34 13.12 -3.86
N THR A 137 -13.06 13.46 -2.79
CA THR A 137 -13.62 14.82 -2.58
C THR A 137 -13.17 15.52 -1.29
N GLY A 138 -12.65 14.79 -0.31
CA GLY A 138 -12.36 15.31 1.02
C GLY A 138 -13.57 15.42 1.94
N LYS A 139 -14.75 15.03 1.47
CA LYS A 139 -15.99 15.16 2.24
C LYS A 139 -16.06 14.10 3.34
N GLU A 140 -16.58 14.51 4.49
CA GLU A 140 -16.97 13.58 5.55
C GLU A 140 -18.20 12.80 5.09
N ILE A 141 -18.05 11.48 4.96
CA ILE A 141 -19.16 10.54 4.67
C ILE A 141 -19.94 10.28 5.95
N ARG A 142 -19.23 10.05 7.06
CA ARG A 142 -19.87 9.66 8.32
C ARG A 142 -19.03 10.02 9.54
N ARG A 143 -19.72 10.39 10.62
CA ARG A 143 -19.19 10.52 11.98
C ARG A 143 -19.66 9.38 12.85
N PHE A 144 -18.75 8.77 13.59
CA PHE A 144 -19.07 7.76 14.60
C PHE A 144 -18.86 8.36 15.98
N THR A 145 -19.93 8.39 16.76
CA THR A 145 -19.96 8.88 18.13
C THR A 145 -20.23 7.71 19.07
N GLY A 146 -19.64 7.73 20.26
CA GLY A 146 -19.96 6.76 21.31
C GLY A 146 -18.81 6.51 22.27
N HIS A 147 -17.56 6.69 21.83
CA HIS A 147 -16.42 6.73 22.74
C HIS A 147 -16.53 7.90 23.71
N THR A 148 -16.10 7.70 24.95
CA THR A 148 -16.19 8.74 26.01
C THR A 148 -14.86 9.47 26.24
N SER A 149 -13.79 9.01 25.58
CA SER A 149 -12.45 9.60 25.55
C SER A 149 -11.87 9.58 24.12
N GLY A 150 -10.66 10.09 23.94
CA GLY A 150 -9.99 10.19 22.64
C GLY A 150 -9.87 8.84 21.93
N VAL A 151 -10.04 8.84 20.61
CA VAL A 151 -9.84 7.65 19.77
C VAL A 151 -8.39 7.63 19.30
N GLU A 152 -7.62 6.68 19.82
CA GLU A 152 -6.16 6.62 19.67
C GLU A 152 -5.72 5.75 18.48
N SER A 153 -6.59 4.83 18.03
CA SER A 153 -6.27 3.89 16.96
C SER A 153 -7.50 3.54 16.14
N VAL A 154 -7.32 3.44 14.83
CA VAL A 154 -8.36 3.04 13.87
C VAL A 154 -7.82 2.04 12.85
N ALA A 155 -8.67 1.15 12.38
CA ALA A 155 -8.35 0.21 11.31
C ALA A 155 -9.59 -0.13 10.48
N PHE A 156 -9.40 -0.45 9.21
CA PHE A 156 -10.42 -1.11 8.38
C PHE A 156 -10.27 -2.62 8.45
N SER A 157 -11.40 -3.34 8.35
CA SER A 157 -11.37 -4.76 8.00
C SER A 157 -10.84 -4.94 6.56
N PRO A 158 -10.21 -6.08 6.23
CA PRO A 158 -9.68 -6.33 4.89
C PRO A 158 -10.74 -6.35 3.77
N ASP A 159 -11.98 -6.67 4.12
CA ASP A 159 -13.14 -6.62 3.20
C ASP A 159 -13.78 -5.23 3.12
N GLY A 160 -13.25 -4.26 3.87
CA GLY A 160 -13.75 -2.89 3.98
C GLY A 160 -14.98 -2.73 4.87
N ARG A 161 -15.78 -3.76 5.12
CA ARG A 161 -17.12 -3.64 5.69
C ARG A 161 -17.19 -3.05 7.10
N TYR A 162 -16.08 -3.09 7.83
CA TYR A 162 -16.02 -2.63 9.20
C TYR A 162 -14.87 -1.66 9.45
N ALA A 163 -15.10 -0.72 10.35
CA ALA A 163 -14.06 0.00 11.04
C ALA A 163 -13.90 -0.56 12.46
N LEU A 164 -12.67 -0.63 12.96
CA LEU A 164 -12.35 -0.94 14.35
C LEU A 164 -11.69 0.29 14.97
N SER A 165 -12.07 0.60 16.21
CA SER A 165 -11.52 1.73 16.96
C SER A 165 -11.07 1.32 18.35
N GLY A 166 -9.98 1.92 18.81
CA GLY A 166 -9.52 1.84 20.20
C GLY A 166 -9.39 3.21 20.82
N SER A 167 -9.83 3.34 22.07
CA SER A 167 -9.91 4.61 22.76
C SER A 167 -9.31 4.56 24.16
N SER A 168 -8.85 5.72 24.61
CA SER A 168 -8.50 6.02 25.99
C SER A 168 -9.65 5.77 27.00
N ASP A 169 -10.88 5.49 26.54
CA ASP A 169 -11.99 5.04 27.38
C ASP A 169 -11.93 3.54 27.76
N LYS A 170 -10.83 2.86 27.39
CA LYS A 170 -10.56 1.43 27.66
C LYS A 170 -11.46 0.49 26.89
N THR A 171 -12.08 0.93 25.79
CA THR A 171 -12.91 0.09 24.93
C THR A 171 -12.38 0.00 23.49
N LEU A 172 -12.66 -1.15 22.88
CA LEU A 172 -12.63 -1.32 21.43
C LEU A 172 -14.06 -1.29 20.90
N ARG A 173 -14.29 -0.71 19.72
CA ARG A 173 -15.60 -0.72 19.07
C ARG A 173 -15.48 -1.09 17.61
N LEU A 174 -16.37 -1.99 17.17
CA LEU A 174 -16.54 -2.38 15.78
C LEU A 174 -17.73 -1.61 15.20
N TRP A 175 -17.53 -1.00 14.04
CA TRP A 175 -18.52 -0.16 13.37
C TRP A 175 -18.82 -0.75 11.99
N ALA A 176 -20.09 -1.06 11.74
CA ALA A 176 -20.52 -1.40 10.38
C ALA A 176 -20.50 -0.15 9.51
N LEU A 177 -19.88 -0.27 8.35
CA LEU A 177 -19.78 0.81 7.38
C LEU A 177 -20.85 0.64 6.28
N PRO A 178 -21.44 1.74 5.79
CA PRO A 178 -22.54 1.67 4.83
C PRO A 178 -22.12 1.01 3.52
N GLU A 179 -23.08 0.31 2.89
CA GLU A 179 -22.87 -0.49 1.67
C GLU A 179 -22.38 0.36 0.48
N GLU A 180 -22.75 1.64 0.46
CA GLU A 180 -22.40 2.62 -0.58
C GLU A 180 -20.89 2.88 -0.70
N VAL A 181 -20.11 2.50 0.33
CA VAL A 181 -18.66 2.72 0.37
C VAL A 181 -17.91 1.69 -0.49
N TRP A 182 -18.49 0.51 -0.78
CA TRP A 182 -17.81 -0.61 -1.50
C TRP A 182 -18.41 -0.94 -2.87
N LEU A 183 -19.56 -0.38 -3.23
CA LEU A 183 -20.38 -0.83 -4.37
C LEU A 183 -20.04 -0.22 -5.74
N LYS A 184 -18.99 0.58 -5.88
CA LYS A 184 -18.54 1.03 -7.21
C LYS A 184 -17.56 0.04 -7.83
N LYS A 185 -18.04 -1.10 -8.32
CA LYS A 185 -17.25 -1.93 -9.26
C LYS A 185 -17.13 -1.26 -10.61
#